data_AF-A0A2U1K422-F1
#
_entry.id   AF-A0A2U1K422-F1
#
_cell.length_a   1.000
_cell.length_b   1.000
_cell.length_c   1.000
_cell.angle_alpha   90.00
_cell.angle_beta   90.00
_cell.angle_gamma   90.00
#
_symmetry.space_group_name_H-M   'P 1'
#
loop_
_entity.id
_entity.type
_entity.pdbx_description
1 polymer ?
#
loop_
_entity_poly.entity_id
_entity_poly.type
_entity_poly.pdbx_seq_one_letter_code
_entity_poly.pdbx_strand_id
1 'polypeptide(L)'
;MIGFLEFAQKNRCATLVELFESSIVQGFIKDISEDIVIVSNLTDDGDPDGESFFKLEDISFISCDNEALNCLKILYENTNM
;
A
#
# COMPACT_ATOMS: atom_id res chain seq x y z
N MET A 1 -5.06 8.35 11.16
CA MET A 1 -4.12 7.73 10.20
C MET A 1 -3.82 6.28 10.57
N ILE A 2 -3.17 5.98 11.70
CA ILE A 2 -2.77 4.61 12.10
C ILE A 2 -3.89 3.58 12.00
N GLY A 3 -5.09 3.85 12.54
CA GLY A 3 -6.21 2.90 12.45
C GLY A 3 -6.64 2.55 11.02
N PHE A 4 -6.43 3.45 10.05
CA PHE A 4 -6.71 3.18 8.63
C PHE A 4 -5.64 2.27 8.03
N LEU A 5 -4.36 2.50 8.34
CA LEU A 5 -3.26 1.63 7.94
C LEU A 5 -3.43 0.22 8.50
N GLU A 6 -3.78 0.11 9.78
CA GLU A 6 -4.08 -1.19 10.41
C GLU A 6 -5.27 -1.89 9.76
N PHE A 7 -6.32 -1.14 9.42
CA PHE A 7 -7.46 -1.69 8.70
C PHE A 7 -7.03 -2.24 7.34
N ALA A 8 -6.27 -1.47 6.57
CA ALA A 8 -5.78 -1.89 5.25
C ALA A 8 -4.87 -3.12 5.34
N GLN A 9 -3.97 -3.16 6.35
CA GLN A 9 -3.10 -4.29 6.62
C GLN A 9 -3.91 -5.55 6.97
N LYS A 10 -4.80 -5.46 7.97
CA LYS A 10 -5.60 -6.61 8.46
C LYS A 10 -6.50 -7.20 7.39
N ASN A 11 -7.04 -6.37 6.49
CA ASN A 11 -7.94 -6.80 5.42
C ASN A 11 -7.22 -7.09 4.10
N ARG A 12 -5.88 -6.98 4.05
CA ARG A 12 -5.07 -7.13 2.84
C ARG A 12 -5.65 -6.31 1.68
N CYS A 13 -5.90 -5.03 1.93
CA CYS A 13 -6.32 -4.10 0.89
C CYS A 13 -5.08 -3.65 0.11
N ALA A 14 -5.17 -3.62 -1.22
CA ALA A 14 -4.22 -2.82 -1.98
C ALA A 14 -4.44 -1.34 -1.63
N THR A 15 -3.34 -0.61 -1.49
CA THR A 15 -3.29 0.77 -1.03
C THR A 15 -2.57 1.62 -2.06
N LEU A 16 -2.98 2.89 -2.15
CA LEU A 16 -2.20 3.96 -2.75
C LEU A 16 -1.87 4.95 -1.63
N VAL A 17 -0.58 5.21 -1.45
CA VAL A 17 -0.03 6.09 -0.43
C VAL A 17 0.68 7.23 -1.13
N GLU A 18 0.25 8.46 -0.88
CA GLU A 18 0.95 9.66 -1.31
C GLU A 18 1.82 10.15 -0.15
N LEU A 19 3.07 10.46 -0.47
CA LEU A 19 4.04 11.02 0.46
C LEU A 19 4.26 12.52 0.16
N PHE A 20 4.85 13.26 1.10
CA PHE A 20 5.36 14.60 0.82
C PHE A 20 6.29 14.60 -0.42
N GLU A 21 6.27 15.71 -1.17
CA GLU A 21 6.96 15.86 -2.47
C GLU A 21 6.43 14.98 -3.61
N SER A 22 5.15 14.56 -3.53
CA SER A 22 4.42 13.90 -4.62
C SER A 22 4.96 12.52 -5.03
N SER A 23 5.67 11.84 -4.13
CA SER A 23 5.99 10.42 -4.33
C SER A 23 4.76 9.56 -4.04
N ILE A 24 4.47 8.61 -4.93
CA ILE A 24 3.33 7.69 -4.79
C ILE A 24 3.86 6.26 -4.66
N VAL A 25 3.34 5.54 -3.67
CA VAL A 25 3.62 4.13 -3.44
C VAL A 25 2.30 3.38 -3.53
N GLN A 26 2.27 2.25 -4.24
CA GLN A 26 1.12 1.36 -4.27
C GLN A 26 1.49 -0.06 -3.88
N GLY A 27 0.60 -0.74 -3.17
CA GLY A 27 0.83 -2.12 -2.74
C GLY A 27 0.11 -2.45 -1.44
N PHE A 28 0.62 -3.44 -0.70
CA PHE A 28 0.03 -3.88 0.56
C PHE A 28 0.82 -3.37 1.75
N ILE A 29 0.14 -2.86 2.77
CA ILE A 29 0.79 -2.54 4.05
C ILE A 29 1.35 -3.84 4.63
N LYS A 30 2.68 -3.93 4.71
CA LYS A 30 3.39 -5.10 5.24
C LYS A 30 3.54 -4.99 6.76
N ASP A 31 4.01 -3.84 7.23
CA ASP A 31 4.23 -3.59 8.65
C ASP A 31 4.00 -2.12 9.02
N ILE A 32 3.66 -1.90 10.29
CA ILE A 32 3.47 -0.59 10.92
C ILE A 32 4.17 -0.69 12.27
N SER A 33 5.33 -0.06 12.41
CA SER A 33 6.15 -0.15 13.61
C SER A 33 6.62 1.22 14.04
N GLU A 34 6.29 1.60 15.28
CA GLU A 34 6.55 2.93 15.85
C GLU A 34 6.06 4.02 14.89
N ASP A 35 7.00 4.63 14.15
CA ASP A 35 6.77 5.75 13.24
C ASP A 35 7.07 5.39 11.78
N ILE A 36 7.38 4.13 11.47
CA ILE A 36 7.71 3.63 10.12
C ILE A 36 6.59 2.76 9.58
N VAL A 37 6.24 3.00 8.31
CA VAL A 37 5.32 2.18 7.53
C VAL A 37 6.11 1.47 6.44
N ILE A 38 5.86 0.17 6.29
CA ILE A 38 6.46 -0.66 5.24
C ILE A 38 5.36 -1.11 4.28
N VAL A 39 5.56 -0.86 2.99
CA VAL A 39 4.66 -1.32 1.93
C VAL A 39 5.39 -2.35 1.06
N SER A 40 4.75 -3.48 0.81
CA SER A 40 5.15 -4.41 -0.26
C SER A 40 4.57 -3.89 -1.57
N ASN A 41 5.44 -3.37 -2.42
CA ASN A 41 5.05 -2.60 -3.60
C ASN A 41 4.53 -3.50 -4.71
N LEU A 42 3.64 -2.95 -5.53
CA LEU A 42 3.16 -3.57 -6.74
C LEU A 42 3.41 -2.67 -7.95
N THR A 43 3.74 -3.28 -9.09
CA THR A 43 3.65 -2.65 -10.40
C THR A 43 2.18 -2.42 -10.76
N ASP A 44 1.92 -1.62 -11.81
CA ASP A 44 0.57 -1.43 -12.34
C ASP A 44 -0.06 -2.73 -12.87
N ASP A 45 0.77 -3.72 -13.21
CA ASP A 45 0.34 -5.04 -13.68
C ASP A 45 0.12 -6.04 -12.52
N GLY A 46 0.31 -5.61 -11.26
CA GLY A 46 0.12 -6.43 -10.07
C GLY A 46 1.31 -7.31 -9.70
N ASP A 47 2.48 -7.10 -10.29
CA ASP A 47 3.70 -7.84 -9.96
C ASP A 47 4.38 -7.24 -8.71
N PRO A 48 5.03 -8.06 -7.85
CA PRO A 48 5.82 -7.55 -6.74
C PRO A 48 7.00 -6.67 -7.20
N ASP A 49 7.14 -5.48 -6.61
CA ASP A 49 8.19 -4.50 -6.97
C ASP A 49 8.97 -3.99 -5.74
N GLY A 50 9.42 -4.93 -4.91
CA GLY A 50 10.21 -4.62 -3.72
C GLY A 50 9.39 -3.98 -2.60
N GLU A 51 10.07 -3.18 -1.77
CA GLU A 51 9.48 -2.61 -0.56
C GLU A 51 9.84 -1.14 -0.40
N SER A 52 8.87 -0.34 0.01
CA SER A 52 9.05 1.05 0.39
C SER A 52 8.98 1.22 1.90
N PHE A 53 9.89 2.04 2.43
CA PHE A 53 10.01 2.39 3.84
C PHE A 53 9.89 3.90 3.95
N PHE A 54 8.92 4.39 4.71
CA PHE A 54 8.72 5.81 4.92
C PHE A 54 8.14 6.07 6.30
N LYS A 55 8.28 7.30 6.78
CA LYS A 55 7.72 7.64 8.08
C LYS A 55 6.22 7.86 7.96
N LEU A 56 5.49 7.57 9.03
CA LEU A 56 4.07 7.86 9.16
C LEU A 56 3.80 9.36 8.97
N GLU A 57 4.70 10.22 9.46
CA GLU A 57 4.57 11.68 9.31
C GLU A 57 4.64 12.13 7.84
N ASP A 58 5.29 11.35 6.97
CA ASP A 58 5.48 11.71 5.57
C ASP A 58 4.24 11.45 4.71
N ILE A 59 3.23 10.75 5.24
CA ILE A 59 2.00 10.41 4.51
C ILE A 59 1.08 11.62 4.41
N SER A 60 0.91 12.14 3.19
CA SER A 60 -0.05 13.20 2.89
C SER A 60 -1.46 12.65 2.63
N PHE A 61 -1.55 11.47 2.02
CA PHE A 61 -2.82 10.82 1.68
C PHE A 61 -2.69 9.29 1.60
N ILE A 62 -3.78 8.59 1.91
CA ILE A 62 -3.88 7.16 1.71
C ILE A 62 -5.30 6.78 1.24
N SER A 63 -5.38 5.85 0.29
CA SER A 63 -6.63 5.27 -0.18
C SER A 63 -6.54 3.74 -0.25
N CYS A 64 -7.66 3.08 -0.03
CA CYS A 64 -7.87 1.66 -0.26
C CYS A 64 -9.33 1.41 -0.64
N ASP A 65 -9.66 0.19 -1.09
CA ASP A 65 -11.03 -0.24 -1.39
C ASP A 65 -11.78 0.65 -2.39
N ASN A 66 -11.09 0.97 -3.49
CA ASN A 66 -11.69 1.58 -4.66
C ASN A 66 -11.53 0.63 -5.86
N GLU A 67 -12.25 0.91 -6.96
CA GLU A 67 -12.26 0.05 -8.16
C GLU A 67 -10.85 -0.29 -8.66
N ALA A 68 -9.98 0.72 -8.82
CA ALA A 68 -8.62 0.52 -9.34
C ALA A 68 -7.76 -0.34 -8.41
N LEU A 69 -7.78 -0.08 -7.10
CA LEU A 69 -7.01 -0.86 -6.13
C LEU A 69 -7.57 -2.28 -5.95
N ASN A 70 -8.88 -2.47 -6.11
CA ASN A 70 -9.49 -3.79 -6.10
C ASN A 70 -9.09 -4.60 -7.35
N CYS A 71 -9.02 -3.96 -8.53
CA CYS A 71 -8.45 -4.58 -9.73
C CYS A 71 -6.98 -4.96 -9.54
N LEU A 72 -6.15 -4.07 -8.97
CA LEU A 72 -4.74 -4.34 -8.70
C LEU A 72 -4.56 -5.55 -7.78
N LYS A 73 -5.38 -5.64 -6.73
CA LYS A 73 -5.40 -6.82 -5.84
C LYS A 73 -5.72 -8.11 -6.59
N ILE A 74 -6.72 -8.08 -7.48
CA ILE A 74 -7.10 -9.23 -8.31
C ILE A 74 -5.94 -9.63 -9.25
N LEU A 75 -5.25 -8.67 -9.87
CA LEU A 75 -4.07 -8.95 -10.71
C LEU A 75 -2.99 -9.67 -9.91
N TYR A 76 -2.59 -9.12 -8.76
CA TYR A 76 -1.62 -9.73 -7.87
C TYR A 76 -2.00 -11.16 -7.46
N GLU A 77 -3.26 -11.39 -7.10
CA GLU A 77 -3.77 -12.69 -6.68
C GLU A 77 -3.81 -13.72 -7.82
N ASN A 78 -3.98 -13.29 -9.08
CA ASN A 78 -3.97 -14.19 -10.23
C ASN A 78 -2.56 -14.49 -10.76
N THR A 79 -1.61 -13.58 -10.64
CA THR A 79 -0.24 -13.79 -11.12
C THR A 79 0.59 -14.66 -10.17
N ASN A 80 0.24 -14.66 -8.87
CA ASN A 80 0.99 -15.38 -7.83
C ASN A 80 0.25 -16.62 -7.27
N MET A 81 -0.62 -17.23 -8.08
CA MET A 81 -1.30 -18.51 -7.77
C MET A 81 -0.42 -19.73 -8.04
#